data_AF-A0A2S2Q1N5-F1
#
_entry.id   AF-A0A2S2Q1N5-F1
#
_cell.length_a   1.000
_cell.length_b   1.000
_cell.length_c   1.000
_cell.angle_alpha   90.00
_cell.angle_beta   90.00
_cell.angle_gamma   90.00
#
_symmetry.space_group_name_H-M   'P 1'
#
loop_
_entity.id
_entity.type
_entity.pdbx_description
1 polymer ?
#
loop_
_entity_poly.entity_id
_entity_poly.type
_entity_poly.pdbx_seq_one_letter_code
_entity_poly.pdbx_strand_id
1 'polypeptide(L)'
;PVKWVINDEFCDYVAKNGFNQNMTNGFINSKHVYCDKTRYLTNIMFHRRLINGEIIVRSCLVYSPCLGVVFCGPYRIFQTSLETQLVTEGFNDWKNAISCFSYHEHSKEHRDAIINLKQK
;
A
#
# COMPACT_ATOMS: atom_id res chain seq x y z
N PRO A 1 -8.23 -4.26 1.40
CA PRO A 1 -7.32 -5.41 1.19
C PRO A 1 -7.61 -6.63 2.09
N VAL A 2 -7.89 -6.47 3.39
CA VAL A 2 -8.04 -7.60 4.33
C VAL A 2 -9.20 -8.54 3.99
N LYS A 3 -10.27 -7.99 3.42
CA LYS A 3 -11.49 -8.74 3.03
C LYS A 3 -11.48 -9.19 1.56
N TRP A 4 -10.37 -9.05 0.84
CA TRP A 4 -10.31 -9.46 -0.55
C TRP A 4 -10.38 -10.97 -0.67
N VAL A 5 -11.26 -11.44 -1.56
CA VAL A 5 -11.24 -12.80 -2.07
C VAL A 5 -10.35 -12.77 -3.31
N ILE A 6 -9.15 -13.33 -3.20
CA ILE A 6 -8.15 -13.29 -4.27
C ILE A 6 -8.40 -14.50 -5.17
N ASN A 7 -8.98 -14.23 -6.34
CA ASN A 7 -9.20 -15.20 -7.42
C ASN A 7 -8.72 -14.60 -8.75
N ASP A 8 -8.78 -15.37 -9.84
CA ASP A 8 -8.30 -14.90 -11.14
C ASP A 8 -9.07 -13.67 -11.64
N GLU A 9 -10.40 -13.66 -11.49
CA GLU A 9 -11.25 -12.51 -11.88
C GLU A 9 -10.83 -11.22 -11.16
N PHE A 10 -10.55 -11.29 -9.85
CA PHE A 10 -10.07 -10.16 -9.08
C PHE A 10 -8.68 -9.70 -9.56
N CYS A 11 -7.78 -10.65 -9.84
CA CYS A 11 -6.45 -10.33 -10.36
C CYS A 11 -6.54 -9.61 -11.71
N ASP A 12 -7.36 -10.11 -12.64
CA ASP A 12 -7.54 -9.52 -13.97
C ASP A 12 -8.19 -8.12 -13.86
N TYR A 13 -9.16 -7.98 -12.96
CA TYR A 13 -9.78 -6.69 -12.67
C TYR A 13 -8.76 -5.66 -12.19
N VAL A 14 -7.92 -5.99 -11.21
CA VAL A 14 -6.94 -5.02 -10.68
C VAL A 14 -5.77 -4.80 -11.63
N ALA A 15 -5.41 -5.79 -12.46
CA ALA A 15 -4.40 -5.62 -13.51
C ALA A 15 -4.86 -4.56 -14.54
N LYS A 16 -6.14 -4.59 -14.89
CA LYS A 16 -6.75 -3.65 -15.84
C LYS A 16 -7.08 -2.28 -15.23
N ASN A 17 -7.64 -2.24 -14.02
CA ASN A 17 -8.23 -1.03 -13.44
C ASN A 17 -7.39 -0.41 -12.30
N GLY A 18 -6.37 -1.12 -11.82
CA GLY A 18 -5.62 -0.75 -10.62
C GLY A 18 -6.39 -1.06 -9.33
N PHE A 19 -5.79 -0.66 -8.21
CA PHE A 19 -6.36 -0.89 -6.88
C PHE A 19 -7.25 0.28 -6.43
N ASN A 20 -8.39 -0.03 -5.81
CA ASN A 20 -9.08 0.94 -4.98
C ASN A 20 -8.29 1.15 -3.67
N GLN A 21 -7.67 2.32 -3.54
CA GLN A 21 -6.80 2.66 -2.41
C GLN A 21 -7.55 2.96 -1.10
N ASN A 22 -8.88 3.05 -1.15
CA ASN A 22 -9.78 3.33 -0.01
C ASN A 22 -9.45 4.63 0.74
N MET A 23 -9.09 5.69 0.03
CA MET A 23 -8.75 7.00 0.62
C MET A 23 -9.98 7.80 1.11
N THR A 24 -11.15 7.16 1.22
CA THR A 24 -12.41 7.82 1.61
C THR A 24 -12.51 7.98 3.13
N ASN A 25 -13.05 9.11 3.59
CA ASN A 25 -13.34 9.41 5.01
C ASN A 25 -12.13 9.79 5.89
N GLY A 26 -11.07 10.37 5.32
CA GLY A 26 -10.02 11.05 6.10
C GLY A 26 -9.20 10.15 7.04
N PHE A 27 -9.20 8.83 6.79
CA PHE A 27 -8.43 7.84 7.54
C PHE A 27 -8.67 7.81 9.05
N ILE A 28 -9.88 8.11 9.52
CA ILE A 28 -10.21 8.13 10.96
C ILE A 28 -9.81 6.86 11.72
N ASN A 29 -9.91 5.69 11.07
CA ASN A 29 -9.56 4.39 11.67
C ASN A 29 -8.06 4.11 11.70
N SER A 30 -7.23 4.98 11.11
CA SER A 30 -5.77 4.82 11.09
C SER A 30 -5.10 5.36 12.35
N LYS A 31 -5.84 5.71 13.41
CA LYS A 31 -5.26 6.26 14.64
C LYS A 31 -4.15 5.35 15.17
N HIS A 32 -2.94 5.88 15.30
CA HIS A 32 -1.82 5.21 15.96
C HIS A 32 -1.24 6.10 17.04
N VAL A 33 -1.11 5.56 18.25
CA VAL A 33 -0.65 6.29 19.44
C VAL A 33 0.84 6.00 19.64
N TYR A 34 1.66 7.04 19.54
CA TYR A 34 3.09 7.00 19.85
C TYR A 34 3.30 7.57 21.25
N CYS A 35 4.49 7.37 21.82
CA CYS A 35 4.84 7.92 23.13
C CYS A 35 4.72 9.45 23.19
N ASP A 36 4.97 10.15 22.07
CA ASP A 36 4.98 11.61 21.99
C ASP A 36 3.64 12.21 21.52
N LYS A 37 2.97 11.57 20.56
CA LYS A 37 1.74 12.07 19.97
C LYS A 37 0.91 10.98 19.31
N THR A 38 -0.36 11.28 19.06
CA THR A 38 -1.19 10.47 18.15
C THR A 38 -0.96 10.93 16.71
N ARG A 39 -0.86 9.97 15.78
CA ARG A 39 -0.78 10.25 14.33
C ARG A 39 -1.83 9.44 13.58
N TYR A 40 -2.10 9.88 12.36
CA TYR A 40 -3.00 9.24 11.41
C TYR A 40 -2.28 9.11 10.07
N LEU A 41 -2.74 8.17 9.26
CA LEU A 41 -2.45 8.13 7.84
C LEU A 41 -2.97 9.40 7.17
N THR A 42 -2.23 9.92 6.20
CA THR A 42 -2.63 11.12 5.45
C THR A 42 -2.50 10.89 3.95
N ASN A 43 -3.24 11.67 3.16
CA ASN A 43 -3.19 11.58 1.69
C ASN A 43 -1.77 11.78 1.16
N ILE A 44 -0.95 12.62 1.80
CA ILE A 44 0.43 12.89 1.38
C ILE A 44 1.25 11.59 1.34
N MET A 45 0.99 10.63 2.22
CA MET A 45 1.72 9.35 2.25
C MET A 45 1.42 8.46 1.03
N PHE A 46 0.32 8.69 0.32
CA PHE A 46 0.01 8.04 -0.96
C PHE A 46 0.64 8.73 -2.17
N HIS A 47 1.42 9.79 -1.98
CA HIS A 47 2.04 10.54 -3.07
C HIS A 47 3.57 10.57 -2.93
N ARG A 48 4.27 10.43 -4.06
CA ARG A 48 5.73 10.59 -4.12
C ARG A 48 6.10 11.68 -5.12
N ARG A 49 7.19 12.37 -4.83
CA ARG A 49 7.77 13.36 -5.74
C ARG A 49 8.90 12.72 -6.53
N LEU A 50 8.82 12.82 -7.86
CA LEU A 50 9.85 12.39 -8.79
C LEU A 50 11.00 13.40 -8.85
N ILE A 51 12.13 13.00 -9.45
CA ILE A 51 13.33 13.85 -9.58
C ILE A 51 13.03 15.11 -10.40
N ASN A 52 12.15 15.00 -11.40
CA ASN A 52 11.68 16.12 -12.23
C ASN A 52 10.69 17.05 -11.48
N GLY A 53 10.39 16.79 -10.21
CA GLY A 53 9.50 17.59 -9.39
C GLY A 53 8.02 17.20 -9.46
N GLU A 54 7.63 16.31 -10.38
CA GLU A 54 6.25 15.84 -10.50
C GLU A 54 5.81 15.03 -9.28
N ILE A 55 4.56 15.21 -8.87
CA ILE A 55 3.94 14.44 -7.79
C ILE A 55 3.06 13.37 -8.41
N ILE A 56 3.34 12.11 -8.09
CA ILE A 56 2.56 10.97 -8.58
C ILE A 56 2.01 10.15 -7.42
N VAL A 57 0.92 9.43 -7.69
CA VAL A 57 0.26 8.55 -6.72
C VAL A 57 1.00 7.21 -6.64
N ARG A 58 1.19 6.71 -5.43
CA ARG A 58 1.68 5.36 -5.12
C ARG A 58 0.55 4.35 -5.30
N SER A 59 0.19 4.03 -6.55
CA SER A 59 -0.97 3.19 -6.90
C SER A 59 -0.92 1.76 -6.32
N CYS A 60 0.25 1.30 -5.88
CA CYS A 60 0.42 -0.01 -5.25
C CYS A 60 -0.03 -0.06 -3.79
N LEU A 61 -0.20 1.08 -3.12
CA LEU A 61 -0.61 1.12 -1.71
C LEU A 61 -2.13 1.08 -1.57
N VAL A 62 -2.61 0.27 -0.63
CA VAL A 62 -4.04 0.10 -0.36
C VAL A 62 -4.31 0.19 1.12
N TYR A 63 -5.10 1.20 1.53
CA TYR A 63 -5.56 1.32 2.90
C TYR A 63 -6.62 0.25 3.22
N SER A 64 -6.56 -0.26 4.45
CA SER A 64 -7.57 -1.14 5.04
C SER A 64 -8.34 -0.39 6.13
N PRO A 65 -9.53 0.16 5.83
CA PRO A 65 -10.34 0.86 6.83
C PRO A 65 -10.73 -0.02 8.03
N CYS A 66 -10.79 -1.34 7.85
CA CYS A 66 -11.15 -2.29 8.90
C CYS A 66 -10.05 -2.47 9.95
N LEU A 67 -8.78 -2.41 9.55
CA LEU A 67 -7.64 -2.58 10.45
C LEU A 67 -6.91 -1.26 10.74
N GLY A 68 -7.18 -0.20 9.99
CA GLY A 68 -6.45 1.05 10.11
C GLY A 68 -5.01 0.98 9.61
N VAL A 69 -4.70 0.10 8.66
CA VAL A 69 -3.32 -0.17 8.19
C VAL A 69 -3.22 -0.10 6.65
N VAL A 70 -2.01 -0.01 6.11
CA VAL A 70 -1.73 0.00 4.67
C VAL A 70 -1.05 -1.29 4.23
N PHE A 71 -1.46 -1.82 3.08
CA PHE A 71 -0.82 -2.97 2.43
C PHE A 71 -0.29 -2.58 1.05
N CYS A 72 0.64 -3.37 0.53
CA CYS A 72 0.97 -3.35 -0.89
C CYS A 72 0.07 -4.33 -1.65
N GLY A 73 -0.74 -3.83 -2.58
CA GLY A 73 -1.71 -4.60 -3.36
C GLY A 73 -1.09 -5.78 -4.13
N PRO A 74 -0.06 -5.56 -4.98
CA PRO A 74 0.58 -6.62 -5.75
C PRO A 74 1.13 -7.75 -4.85
N TYR A 75 1.81 -7.40 -3.77
CA TYR A 75 2.32 -8.37 -2.81
C TYR A 75 1.22 -9.20 -2.15
N ARG A 76 0.09 -8.55 -1.83
CA ARG A 76 -1.05 -9.24 -1.23
C ARG A 76 -1.64 -10.28 -2.18
N ILE A 77 -1.60 -10.02 -3.50
CA ILE A 77 -2.06 -10.94 -4.54
C ILE A 77 -1.11 -12.11 -4.71
N PHE A 78 0.18 -11.83 -4.90
CA PHE A 78 1.16 -12.86 -5.26
C PHE A 78 1.80 -13.58 -4.07
N GLN A 79 1.41 -13.21 -2.84
CA GLN A 79 1.86 -13.85 -1.58
C GLN A 79 3.37 -14.14 -1.60
N THR A 80 4.18 -13.09 -1.65
CA THR A 80 5.62 -13.30 -1.59
C THR A 80 6.01 -13.83 -0.20
N SER A 81 7.09 -14.60 -0.13
CA SER A 81 7.68 -15.05 1.14
C SER A 81 8.33 -13.93 1.95
N LEU A 82 8.02 -12.66 1.65
CA LEU A 82 8.65 -11.49 2.23
C LEU A 82 7.93 -11.06 3.50
N GLU A 83 8.61 -11.16 4.63
CA GLU A 83 8.09 -10.80 5.95
C GLU A 83 8.18 -9.29 6.22
N THR A 84 7.55 -8.47 5.38
CA THR A 84 7.39 -7.03 5.66
C THR A 84 5.98 -6.71 6.10
N GLN A 85 5.82 -5.68 6.94
CA GLN A 85 4.50 -5.23 7.41
C GLN A 85 3.54 -4.89 6.25
N LEU A 86 4.05 -4.42 5.11
CA LEU A 86 3.21 -4.14 3.93
C LEU A 86 2.58 -5.40 3.30
N VAL A 87 3.07 -6.59 3.65
CA VAL A 87 2.65 -7.88 3.10
C VAL A 87 1.83 -8.67 4.14
N THR A 88 2.33 -8.73 5.37
CA THR A 88 1.82 -9.63 6.41
C THR A 88 0.60 -9.04 7.14
N GLU A 89 0.85 -8.18 8.14
CA GLU A 89 -0.15 -7.68 9.09
C GLU A 89 -0.72 -6.31 8.70
N GLY A 90 -0.01 -5.59 7.83
CA GLY A 90 -0.30 -4.22 7.44
C GLY A 90 0.60 -3.21 8.15
N PHE A 91 0.98 -2.17 7.43
CA PHE A 91 1.83 -1.09 7.91
C PHE A 91 1.01 0.01 8.60
N ASN A 92 1.43 0.45 9.78
CA ASN A 92 0.81 1.56 10.52
C ASN A 92 1.79 2.54 11.19
N ASP A 93 3.08 2.44 10.87
CA ASP A 93 4.08 3.40 11.34
C ASP A 93 4.09 4.69 10.50
N TRP A 94 3.08 5.52 10.72
CA TRP A 94 2.92 6.84 10.12
C TRP A 94 4.09 7.79 10.31
N LYS A 95 4.94 7.58 11.33
CA LYS A 95 6.15 8.39 11.52
C LYS A 95 7.18 8.09 10.42
N ASN A 96 7.31 6.82 10.03
CA ASN A 96 8.31 6.37 9.04
C ASN A 96 7.71 6.02 7.67
N ALA A 97 6.40 6.23 7.48
CA ALA A 97 5.64 5.84 6.28
C ALA A 97 6.30 6.25 4.96
N ILE A 98 6.64 7.53 4.78
CA ILE A 98 7.17 8.04 3.51
C ILE A 98 8.49 7.35 3.15
N SER A 99 9.39 7.19 4.13
CA SER A 99 10.67 6.52 3.94
C SER A 99 10.47 5.03 3.62
N CYS A 100 9.65 4.35 4.42
CA CYS A 100 9.34 2.93 4.25
C CYS A 100 8.72 2.64 2.87
N PHE A 101 7.71 3.42 2.46
CA PHE A 101 7.06 3.26 1.16
C PHE A 101 8.03 3.51 0.02
N SER A 102 8.86 4.54 0.12
CA SER A 102 9.85 4.84 -0.92
C SER A 102 10.89 3.73 -1.02
N TYR A 103 11.40 3.21 0.09
CA TYR A 103 12.33 2.07 0.08
C TYR A 103 11.70 0.82 -0.53
N HIS A 104 10.47 0.50 -0.10
CA HIS A 104 9.70 -0.64 -0.62
C HIS A 104 9.50 -0.58 -2.13
N GLU A 105 9.16 0.59 -2.68
CA GLU A 105 8.96 0.80 -4.12
C GLU A 105 10.23 0.54 -4.96
N HIS A 106 11.42 0.68 -4.38
CA HIS A 106 12.70 0.42 -5.05
C HIS A 106 13.19 -1.03 -4.91
N SER A 107 12.57 -1.82 -4.02
CA SER A 107 12.91 -3.23 -3.83
C SER A 107 12.73 -4.03 -5.13
N LYS A 108 13.51 -5.09 -5.29
CA LYS A 108 13.43 -5.94 -6.49
C LYS A 108 12.10 -6.71 -6.48
N GLU A 109 11.74 -7.20 -5.31
CA GLU A 109 10.56 -8.00 -5.03
C GLU A 109 9.28 -7.23 -5.37
N HIS A 110 9.26 -5.91 -5.11
CA HIS A 110 8.14 -5.05 -5.50
C HIS A 110 8.01 -4.94 -7.02
N ARG A 111 9.13 -4.74 -7.71
CA ARG A 111 9.16 -4.63 -9.17
C ARG A 111 8.70 -5.93 -9.82
N ASP A 112 9.16 -7.07 -9.32
CA ASP A 112 8.77 -8.39 -9.82
C ASP A 112 7.26 -8.62 -9.62
N ALA A 113 6.71 -8.28 -8.45
CA ALA A 113 5.27 -8.39 -8.20
C ALA A 113 4.43 -7.47 -9.11
N ILE A 114 4.91 -6.27 -9.42
CA ILE A 114 4.26 -5.35 -10.37
C ILE A 114 4.31 -5.91 -11.79
N ILE A 115 5.43 -6.51 -12.21
CA ILE A 115 5.57 -7.12 -13.54
C ILE A 115 4.60 -8.30 -13.68
N ASN A 116 4.56 -9.18 -12.68
CA ASN A 116 3.63 -10.31 -12.65
C ASN A 116 2.16 -9.85 -12.72
N LEU A 117 1.82 -8.74 -12.06
CA LEU A 117 0.46 -8.18 -12.13
C LEU A 117 0.10 -7.71 -13.54
N LYS A 118 1.05 -7.18 -14.29
CA LYS A 118 0.82 -6.64 -15.65
C LYS A 118 0.81 -7.71 -16.74
N GLN A 119 1.29 -8.92 -16.43
CA GLN A 119 1.33 -10.05 -17.35
C GLN A 119 0.11 -10.98 -17.23
N LYS A 120 -0.75 -10.73 -16.25
CA LYS A 120 -2.11 -11.27 -16.15
C LYS A 120 -2.99 -10.61 -17.21
#